data_AF-A0A915MBD5-F1
#
_entry.id   AF-A0A915MBD5-F1
#
_cell.length_a   1.000
_cell.length_b   1.000
_cell.length_c   1.000
_cell.angle_alpha   90.00
_cell.angle_beta   90.00
_cell.angle_gamma   90.00
#
_symmetry.space_group_name_H-M   'P 1'
#
loop_
_entity.id
_entity.type
_entity.pdbx_description
1 polymer ?
#
loop_
_entity_poly.entity_id
_entity_poly.type
_entity_poly.pdbx_seq_one_letter_code
_entity_poly.pdbx_strand_id
1 'polypeptide(L)'
;MAASGAYGKSSSTISQPTGSDYVHASKVKGSEFPMICAQGPIDESIANFWTMVVEQNCGVIVQLCQNQEEGREKCADYIPAEPT
;
A
#
# COMPACT_ATOMS: atom_id res chain seq x y z
N MET A 1 -11.84 -24.20 23.32
CA MET A 1 -10.46 -24.43 22.86
C MET A 1 -10.19 -23.48 21.72
N ALA A 2 -9.42 -22.41 21.96
CA ALA A 2 -8.99 -21.50 20.90
C ALA A 2 -7.66 -22.02 20.34
N ALA A 3 -7.63 -22.36 19.05
CA ALA A 3 -6.37 -22.63 18.36
C ALA A 3 -5.77 -21.29 17.94
N SER A 4 -4.72 -20.90 18.66
CA SER A 4 -3.78 -19.85 18.30
C SER A 4 -3.16 -20.19 16.93
N GLY A 5 -3.67 -19.56 15.87
CA GLY A 5 -3.04 -19.58 14.56
C GLY A 5 -2.07 -18.41 14.45
N ALA A 6 -0.77 -18.69 14.56
CA ALA A 6 0.26 -17.69 14.34
C ALA A 6 0.15 -17.13 12.91
N TYR A 7 -0.18 -15.85 12.79
CA TYR A 7 -0.07 -15.11 11.54
C TYR A 7 1.41 -15.00 11.18
N GLY A 8 1.90 -15.97 10.40
CA GLY A 8 3.24 -15.93 9.84
C GLY A 8 3.39 -14.70 8.96
N LYS A 9 4.08 -13.67 9.46
CA LYS A 9 4.51 -12.51 8.68
C LYS A 9 5.58 -12.96 7.68
N SER A 10 5.16 -13.56 6.57
CA SER A 10 6.01 -13.65 5.38
C SER A 10 5.91 -12.32 4.65
N SER A 11 6.68 -11.31 5.09
CA SER A 11 6.76 -10.02 4.41
C SER A 11 7.54 -10.19 3.10
N SER A 12 6.86 -10.59 2.04
CA SER A 12 7.38 -10.48 0.68
C SER A 12 7.28 -9.01 0.28
N THR A 13 8.27 -8.24 0.71
CA THR A 13 8.47 -6.85 0.30
C THR A 13 8.53 -6.78 -1.23
N ILE A 14 7.73 -5.91 -1.82
CA ILE A 14 7.84 -5.57 -3.24
C ILE A 14 9.01 -4.58 -3.37
N SER A 15 10.20 -5.09 -3.67
CA SER A 15 11.41 -4.28 -3.88
C SER A 15 11.87 -4.40 -5.33
N GLN A 16 11.95 -3.28 -6.05
CA GLN A 16 12.67 -3.19 -7.33
C GLN A 16 14.19 -3.00 -7.09
N PRO A 17 15.05 -3.34 -8.07
CA PRO A 17 16.49 -3.53 -7.86
C PRO A 17 17.30 -2.26 -7.59
N THR A 18 16.71 -1.07 -7.70
CA THR A 18 17.42 0.22 -7.82
C THR A 18 17.18 1.18 -6.65
N GLY A 19 17.20 0.71 -5.41
CA GLY A 19 17.57 1.53 -4.23
C GLY A 19 16.69 2.73 -3.80
N SER A 20 15.82 3.28 -4.65
CA SER A 20 14.91 4.41 -4.35
C SER A 20 13.43 4.06 -4.46
N ASP A 21 13.11 2.82 -4.85
CA ASP A 21 11.78 2.45 -5.38
C ASP A 21 10.99 1.57 -4.40
N TYR A 22 11.10 1.86 -3.10
CA TYR A 22 10.48 1.04 -2.05
C TYR A 22 9.10 1.57 -1.69
N VAL A 23 8.05 0.79 -1.98
CA VAL A 23 6.74 0.94 -1.34
C VAL A 23 6.65 -0.10 -0.23
N HIS A 24 6.32 0.32 0.99
CA HIS A 24 6.08 -0.61 2.09
C HIS A 24 4.77 -1.38 1.86
N ALA A 25 4.85 -2.47 1.10
CA ALA A 25 3.70 -3.27 0.67
C ALA A 25 3.95 -4.78 0.78
N SER A 26 2.86 -5.52 0.95
CA SER A 26 2.88 -6.98 1.04
C SER A 26 1.62 -7.60 0.43
N LYS A 27 1.77 -8.78 -0.20
CA LYS A 27 0.63 -9.56 -0.71
C LYS A 27 -0.06 -10.30 0.43
N VAL A 28 -1.38 -10.27 0.46
CA VAL A 28 -2.19 -10.98 1.46
C VAL A 28 -2.38 -12.43 1.03
N LYS A 29 -2.06 -13.38 1.92
CA LYS A 29 -2.31 -14.82 1.72
C LYS A 29 -3.63 -15.21 2.39
N GLY A 30 -4.35 -16.17 1.81
CA GLY A 30 -5.58 -16.71 2.40
C GLY A 30 -6.83 -15.85 2.22
N SER A 31 -6.75 -14.80 1.41
CA SER A 31 -7.92 -14.05 0.94
C SER A 31 -8.52 -14.73 -0.30
N GLU A 32 -9.85 -14.67 -0.43
CA GLU A 32 -10.57 -15.10 -1.65
C GLU A 32 -10.15 -14.28 -2.87
N PHE A 33 -9.78 -13.01 -2.66
CA PHE A 33 -9.31 -12.09 -3.70
C PHE A 33 -7.83 -11.73 -3.50
N PRO A 34 -7.04 -11.61 -4.59
CA PRO A 34 -5.67 -11.13 -4.49
C PRO A 34 -5.67 -9.68 -4.00
N MET A 35 -5.02 -9.44 -2.87
CA MET A 35 -4.91 -8.11 -2.26
C MET A 35 -3.47 -7.77 -1.94
N ILE A 36 -3.16 -6.48 -2.00
CA ILE A 36 -1.91 -5.90 -1.56
C ILE A 36 -2.23 -4.93 -0.44
N CYS A 37 -1.63 -5.14 0.74
CA CYS A 37 -1.66 -4.16 1.81
C CYS A 37 -0.40 -3.30 1.71
N ALA A 38 -0.58 -1.98 1.61
CA ALA A 38 0.49 -1.01 1.52
C ALA A 38 0.32 0.08 2.58
N GLN A 39 1.42 0.75 2.93
CA GLN A 39 1.37 2.05 3.61
C GLN A 39 0.70 3.08 2.69
N GLY A 40 -0.01 4.05 3.28
CA GLY A 40 -0.40 5.25 2.53
C GLY A 40 0.86 5.94 1.97
N PRO A 41 0.87 6.37 0.70
CA PRO A 41 2.03 7.05 0.13
C PRO A 41 2.34 8.32 0.93
N ILE A 42 3.63 8.65 0.99
CA ILE A 42 4.13 9.97 1.39
C ILE A 42 4.51 10.71 0.11
N ASP A 43 4.74 12.03 0.17
CA ASP A 43 5.03 12.85 -1.01
C ASP A 43 6.14 12.26 -1.89
N GLU A 44 7.21 11.74 -1.28
CA GLU A 44 8.34 11.16 -2.01
C GLU A 44 8.04 9.80 -2.64
N SER A 45 6.97 9.10 -2.22
CA SER A 45 6.64 7.74 -2.66
C SER A 45 5.37 7.63 -3.51
N ILE A 46 4.70 8.75 -3.84
CA ILE A 46 3.50 8.76 -4.71
C ILE A 46 3.79 8.08 -6.05
N ALA A 47 4.91 8.41 -6.71
CA ALA A 47 5.26 7.82 -8.00
C ALA A 47 5.46 6.29 -7.88
N ASN A 48 6.15 5.84 -6.84
CA ASN A 48 6.38 4.42 -6.59
C ASN A 48 5.07 3.67 -6.28
N PHE A 49 4.16 4.30 -5.53
CA PHE A 49 2.83 3.75 -5.26
C PHE A 49 2.04 3.52 -6.57
N TRP A 50 2.02 4.51 -7.46
CA TRP A 50 1.37 4.36 -8.78
C TRP A 50 2.05 3.32 -9.67
N THR A 51 3.38 3.26 -9.70
CA THR A 51 4.12 2.20 -10.39
C THR A 51 3.70 0.82 -9.89
N MET A 52 3.62 0.61 -8.56
CA MET A 52 3.15 -0.64 -7.98
C MET A 52 1.71 -0.98 -8.41
N VAL A 53 0.81 0.00 -8.38
CA VAL A 53 -0.61 -0.17 -8.80
C VAL A 53 -0.70 -0.65 -10.25
N VAL A 54 0.06 -0.03 -11.15
CA VAL A 54 0.09 -0.38 -12.58
C VAL A 54 0.73 -1.75 -12.80
N GLU A 55 1.91 -2.00 -12.21
CA GLU A 55 2.65 -3.26 -12.38
C GLU A 55 1.90 -4.48 -11.82
N GLN A 56 1.15 -4.30 -10.73
CA GLN A 56 0.35 -5.37 -10.13
C GLN A 56 -1.08 -5.43 -10.69
N ASN A 57 -1.41 -4.56 -11.66
CA ASN A 57 -2.72 -4.48 -12.30
C ASN A 57 -3.88 -4.33 -11.29
N CYS A 58 -3.69 -3.47 -10.30
CA CYS A 58 -4.69 -3.19 -9.27
C CYS A 58 -5.88 -2.43 -9.86
N GLY A 59 -7.07 -3.05 -9.86
CA GLY A 59 -8.29 -2.41 -10.37
C GLY A 59 -9.04 -1.53 -9.36
N VAL A 60 -8.74 -1.66 -8.06
CA VAL A 60 -9.40 -0.93 -6.97
C VAL A 60 -8.37 -0.54 -5.92
N ILE A 61 -8.43 0.71 -5.45
CA ILE A 61 -7.65 1.22 -4.33
C ILE A 61 -8.62 1.56 -3.19
N VAL A 62 -8.33 1.11 -1.98
CA VAL A 62 -9.11 1.40 -0.77
C VAL A 62 -8.20 2.04 0.26
N GLN A 63 -8.46 3.30 0.59
CA GLN A 63 -7.77 4.03 1.65
C GLN A 63 -8.58 3.94 2.94
N LEU A 64 -7.93 3.52 4.04
CA LEU A 64 -8.56 3.26 5.33
C LEU A 64 -8.34 4.39 6.36
N CYS A 65 -7.57 5.42 6.00
CA CYS A 65 -7.25 6.57 6.86
C CYS A 65 -7.58 7.89 6.17
N GLN A 66 -7.69 8.96 6.95
CA GLN A 66 -7.68 10.32 6.38
C GLN A 66 -6.24 10.71 6.01
N ASN A 67 -6.07 11.70 5.13
CA ASN A 67 -4.73 12.23 4.81
C ASN A 67 -4.07 12.84 6.04
N GLN A 68 -4.88 13.43 6.93
CA GLN A 68 -4.44 13.95 8.22
C GLN A 68 -5.33 13.45 9.36
N GLU A 69 -4.70 12.96 10.43
CA GLU A 69 -5.36 12.49 11.66
C GLU A 69 -4.64 13.05 12.87
N GLU A 70 -5.38 13.61 13.84
CA GLU A 70 -4.80 14.22 15.05
C GLU A 70 -3.69 15.25 14.76
N GLY A 71 -3.84 16.00 13.65
CA GLY A 71 -2.87 17.00 13.20
C GLY A 71 -1.60 16.42 12.56
N ARG A 72 -1.51 15.10 12.40
CA ARG A 72 -0.37 14.41 11.78
C ARG A 72 -0.73 13.90 10.40
N GLU A 73 0.17 14.07 9.46
CA GLU A 73 0.05 13.50 8.12
C GLU A 73 0.16 11.97 8.16
N LYS A 74 -0.73 11.29 7.44
CA LYS A 74 -0.82 9.83 7.35
C LYS A 74 -0.70 9.31 5.93
N CYS A 75 -1.17 10.10 4.97
CA CYS A 75 -1.21 9.75 3.56
C CYS A 75 -1.19 11.05 2.75
N ALA A 76 -0.31 11.13 1.77
CA ALA A 76 -0.25 12.21 0.80
C ALA A 76 -1.47 12.16 -0.12
N ASP A 77 -1.80 13.29 -0.75
CA ASP A 77 -2.83 13.33 -1.79
C ASP A 77 -2.25 12.83 -3.12
N TYR A 78 -2.51 11.56 -3.43
CA TYR A 78 -1.99 10.89 -4.63
C TYR A 78 -2.99 10.88 -5.78
N ILE A 79 -4.23 11.37 -5.57
CA ILE A 79 -5.25 11.45 -6.60
C ILE A 79 -5.20 12.86 -7.19
N PRO A 80 -5.14 13.02 -8.52
CA PRO A 80 -5.16 14.34 -9.12
C PRO A 80 -6.46 15.06 -8.78
N ALA A 81 -6.35 16.32 -8.36
CA ALA A 81 -7.49 17.21 -8.25
C ALA A 81 -8.20 17.35 -9.61
N GLU A 82 -9.50 17.62 -9.57
CA GLU A 82 -10.30 17.85 -10.78
C GLU A 82 -9.58 18.82 -11.74
N PRO A 83 -9.58 18.52 -13.06
CA PRO A 83 -8.97 19.41 -14.03
C PRO A 83 -9.68 20.77 -14.00
N THR A 84 -8.89 21.84 -13.95
CA THR A 84 -9.36 23.24 -13.91
C THR A 84 -9.86 23.69 -15.28
#